data_AF-A0A2H6EQY6-F1
#
_entry.id   AF-A0A2H6EQY6-F1
#
_cell.length_a   1.000
_cell.length_b   1.000
_cell.length_c   1.000
_cell.angle_alpha   90.00
_cell.angle_beta   90.00
_cell.angle_gamma   90.00
#
_symmetry.space_group_name_H-M   'P 1'
#
loop_
_entity.id
_entity.type
_entity.pdbx_description
1 polymer ?
#
loop_
_entity_poly.entity_id
_entity_poly.type
_entity_poly.pdbx_seq_one_letter_code
_entity_poly.pdbx_strand_id
1 'polypeptide(L)'
;MNSDKFIAVATDKDCEVWKRHFGITYSFSLFDMNGNFTKEIKNPYAITEYGQEHQSKPDLIVELLPQCNVFIGKKMGKDSFEIIKEKLGITPFITSKKAPLDAVKEYFAKQ
;
A
#
# COMPACT_ATOMS: atom_id res chain seq x y z
N MET A 1 -12.68 -8.88 -18.49
CA MET A 1 -12.69 -8.65 -17.02
C MET A 1 -12.35 -7.19 -16.83
N ASN A 2 -13.32 -6.37 -16.40
CA ASN A 2 -13.02 -4.99 -16.01
C ASN A 2 -12.17 -5.06 -14.74
N SER A 3 -10.86 -4.98 -14.92
CA SER A 3 -9.93 -4.83 -13.80
C SER A 3 -10.06 -3.39 -13.34
N ASP A 4 -11.03 -3.13 -12.47
CA ASP A 4 -11.06 -1.89 -11.69
C ASP A 4 -9.72 -1.81 -10.95
N LYS A 5 -8.89 -0.88 -11.37
CA LYS A 5 -7.56 -0.67 -10.83
C LYS A 5 -7.68 0.27 -9.64
N PHE A 6 -7.13 -0.14 -8.50
CA PHE A 6 -7.12 0.67 -7.29
C PHE A 6 -5.71 1.03 -6.85
N ILE A 7 -5.64 2.12 -6.10
CA ILE A 7 -4.46 2.59 -5.39
C ILE A 7 -4.60 2.15 -3.93
N ALA A 8 -3.62 1.41 -3.41
CA ALA A 8 -3.58 1.04 -2.01
C ALA A 8 -2.59 1.93 -1.25
N VAL A 9 -3.04 2.54 -0.17
CA VAL A 9 -2.21 3.31 0.76
C VAL A 9 -2.09 2.54 2.07
N ALA A 10 -0.86 2.25 2.51
CA ALA A 10 -0.64 1.63 3.81
C ALA A 10 -0.97 2.59 4.96
N THR A 11 -1.88 2.20 5.85
CA THR A 11 -2.38 3.00 6.96
C THR A 11 -2.24 2.34 8.33
N ASP A 12 -2.09 3.16 9.38
CA ASP A 12 -2.15 2.74 10.77
C ASP A 12 -3.57 2.74 11.35
N LYS A 13 -3.68 2.44 12.65
CA LYS A 13 -4.95 2.42 13.40
C LYS A 13 -5.68 3.76 13.46
N ASP A 14 -4.95 4.86 13.22
CA ASP A 14 -5.47 6.23 13.25
C ASP A 14 -5.77 6.74 11.82
N CYS A 15 -5.76 5.84 10.82
CA CYS A 15 -5.94 6.14 9.40
C CYS A 15 -4.88 7.10 8.83
N GLU A 16 -3.69 7.15 9.41
CA GLU A 16 -2.55 7.90 8.89
C GLU A 16 -1.66 7.00 8.04
N VAL A 17 -0.91 7.58 7.09
CA VAL A 17 0.03 6.81 6.28
C VAL A 17 1.11 6.19 7.18
N TRP A 18 1.21 4.86 7.09
CA TRP A 18 2.07 4.05 7.92
C TRP A 18 3.54 4.44 7.78
N LYS A 19 4.19 4.64 8.93
CA LYS A 19 5.58 5.13 9.01
C LYS A 19 6.64 4.05 8.81
N ARG A 20 6.26 2.77 8.91
CA ARG A 20 7.16 1.62 8.75
C ARG A 20 6.96 0.96 7.38
N HIS A 21 7.40 -0.29 7.24
CA HIS A 21 7.33 -1.03 5.98
C HIS A 21 5.87 -1.25 5.55
N PHE A 22 5.59 -1.00 4.27
CA PHE A 22 4.26 -1.15 3.65
C PHE A 22 3.62 -2.52 3.94
N GLY A 23 4.38 -3.63 3.79
CA GLY A 23 3.85 -4.98 3.91
C GLY A 23 3.39 -5.40 5.31
N ILE A 24 3.72 -4.63 6.35
CA ILE A 24 3.38 -4.93 7.76
C ILE A 24 2.42 -3.89 8.36
N THR A 25 1.78 -3.10 7.50
CA THR A 25 0.85 -2.04 7.92
C THR A 25 -0.38 -2.62 8.63
N TYR A 26 -1.12 -1.78 9.38
CA TYR A 26 -2.36 -2.19 10.05
C TYR A 26 -3.49 -2.46 9.04
N SER A 27 -3.72 -1.50 8.16
CA SER A 27 -4.73 -1.58 7.10
C SER A 27 -4.24 -0.94 5.81
N PHE A 28 -4.99 -1.16 4.73
CA PHE A 28 -4.81 -0.52 3.43
C PHE A 28 -6.06 0.29 3.11
N SER A 29 -5.89 1.59 2.94
CA SER A 29 -6.94 2.47 2.40
C SER A 29 -6.91 2.41 0.88
N LEU A 30 -8.01 2.00 0.26
CA LEU A 30 -8.16 1.89 -1.19
C LEU A 30 -8.78 3.13 -1.79
N PHE A 31 -8.22 3.57 -2.90
CA PHE A 31 -8.72 4.67 -3.72
C PHE A 31 -8.90 4.21 -5.16
N ASP A 32 -9.91 4.72 -5.83
CA ASP A 32 -10.06 4.53 -7.28
C ASP A 32 -8.99 5.36 -8.04
N MET A 33 -8.92 5.18 -9.37
CA MET A 33 -7.99 5.94 -10.22
C MET A 33 -8.35 7.43 -10.38
N ASN A 34 -9.46 7.90 -9.80
CA ASN A 34 -9.82 9.31 -9.72
C ASN A 34 -9.42 9.93 -8.35
N GLY A 35 -8.90 9.12 -7.42
CA GLY A 35 -8.51 9.54 -6.08
C GLY A 35 -9.65 9.54 -5.05
N ASN A 36 -10.78 8.89 -5.34
CA ASN A 36 -11.87 8.75 -4.40
C ASN A 36 -11.63 7.55 -3.48
N PHE A 37 -11.76 7.77 -2.17
CA PHE A 37 -11.72 6.67 -1.21
C PHE A 37 -12.85 5.68 -1.48
N THR A 38 -12.50 4.40 -1.52
CA THR A 38 -13.45 3.31 -1.78
C THR A 38 -13.75 2.52 -0.52
N LYS A 39 -12.72 1.94 0.11
CA LYS A 39 -12.86 1.08 1.29
C LYS A 39 -11.52 0.87 2.00
N GLU A 40 -11.58 0.33 3.21
CA GLU A 40 -10.42 -0.16 3.93
C GLU A 40 -10.34 -1.70 3.84
N ILE A 41 -9.12 -2.23 3.72
CA ILE A 41 -8.82 -3.66 3.87
C ILE A 41 -7.85 -3.83 5.05
N LYS A 42 -8.24 -4.64 6.03
CA LYS A 42 -7.34 -5.00 7.14
C LYS A 42 -6.24 -5.92 6.67
N ASN A 43 -5.01 -5.70 7.15
CA ASN A 43 -3.89 -6.58 6.85
C ASN A 43 -3.86 -7.73 7.88
N PRO A 44 -4.16 -8.99 7.50
CA PRO A 44 -4.05 -10.13 8.42
C PRO A 44 -2.59 -10.42 8.83
N TYR A 45 -1.63 -9.87 8.09
CA TYR A 45 -0.19 -9.99 8.33
C TYR A 45 0.41 -8.77 9.04
N ALA A 46 -0.44 -7.88 9.58
CA ALA A 46 0.01 -6.73 10.36
C ALA A 46 0.88 -7.20 11.54
N ILE A 47 2.02 -6.54 11.76
CA ILE A 47 2.77 -6.73 13.01
C ILE A 47 1.96 -6.00 14.09
N THR A 48 1.31 -6.78 14.95
CA THR A 48 0.64 -6.24 16.13
C THR A 48 1.67 -5.66 17.11
N GLU A 49 1.19 -4.84 18.04
CA GLU A 49 1.95 -4.01 19.00
C GLU A 49 3.03 -4.76 19.82
N TYR A 50 3.09 -6.10 19.76
CA TYR A 50 3.94 -6.97 20.58
C TYR A 50 4.82 -7.99 19.83
N GLY A 51 5.05 -7.82 18.53
CA GLY A 51 6.19 -8.45 17.86
C GLY A 51 5.91 -9.76 17.14
N GLN A 52 6.30 -9.79 15.89
CA GLN A 52 7.43 -10.54 15.35
C GLN A 52 7.66 -9.91 13.98
N GLU A 53 8.91 -9.69 13.58
CA GLU A 53 9.22 -9.35 12.18
C GLU A 53 8.83 -10.55 11.32
N HIS A 54 7.55 -10.65 10.94
CA HIS A 54 7.18 -11.51 9.84
C HIS A 54 7.95 -11.01 8.64
N GLN A 55 8.80 -11.90 8.10
CA GLN A 55 9.46 -11.68 6.83
C GLN A 55 8.39 -11.21 5.86
N SER A 56 8.44 -9.94 5.48
CA SER A 56 7.45 -9.30 4.63
C SER A 56 7.44 -10.04 3.31
N LYS A 57 6.49 -10.96 3.11
CA LYS A 57 6.31 -11.69 1.85
C LYS A 57 5.47 -10.83 0.90
N PRO A 58 6.07 -10.20 -0.13
CA PRO A 58 5.35 -9.28 -1.00
C PRO A 58 4.19 -9.95 -1.73
N ASP A 59 4.34 -11.23 -2.07
CA ASP A 59 3.35 -12.03 -2.78
C ASP A 59 2.01 -12.09 -2.03
N LEU A 60 2.05 -12.25 -0.69
CA LEU A 60 0.84 -12.29 0.15
C LEU A 60 0.06 -10.96 0.14
N ILE A 61 0.77 -9.83 0.03
CA ILE A 61 0.14 -8.52 -0.02
C ILE A 61 -0.49 -8.27 -1.40
N VAL A 62 0.15 -8.78 -2.46
CA VAL A 62 -0.42 -8.74 -3.81
C VAL A 62 -1.65 -9.65 -3.93
N GLU A 63 -1.61 -10.85 -3.34
CA GLU A 63 -2.78 -11.74 -3.25
C GLU A 63 -3.92 -11.14 -2.42
N LEU A 64 -3.61 -10.33 -1.40
CA LEU A 64 -4.62 -9.61 -0.60
C LEU A 64 -5.24 -8.44 -1.38
N LEU A 65 -4.47 -7.84 -2.29
CA LEU A 65 -4.84 -6.63 -3.03
C LEU A 65 -4.81 -6.86 -4.56
N PRO A 66 -5.45 -7.92 -5.10
CA PRO A 66 -5.30 -8.31 -6.51
C PRO A 66 -5.87 -7.27 -7.48
N GLN A 67 -6.78 -6.42 -7.00
CA GLN A 67 -7.35 -5.31 -7.76
C GLN A 67 -6.47 -4.05 -7.79
N CYS A 68 -5.34 -4.04 -7.08
CA CYS A 68 -4.51 -2.84 -6.96
C CYS A 68 -3.33 -2.89 -7.92
N ASN A 69 -3.06 -1.77 -8.58
CA ASN A 69 -1.92 -1.60 -9.47
C ASN A 69 -0.95 -0.52 -8.98
N VAL A 70 -1.26 0.17 -7.88
CA VAL A 70 -0.38 1.18 -7.26
C VAL A 70 -0.35 0.94 -5.77
N PHE A 71 0.85 0.88 -5.20
CA PHE A 71 1.07 0.81 -3.77
C PHE A 71 1.76 2.08 -3.28
N ILE A 72 1.19 2.74 -2.27
CA ILE A 72 1.70 3.97 -1.67
C ILE A 72 2.04 3.73 -0.20
N GLY A 73 3.28 4.07 0.18
CA GLY A 73 3.70 4.00 1.58
C GLY A 73 4.92 4.89 1.87
N LYS A 74 5.35 4.98 3.13
CA LYS A 74 6.57 5.74 3.48
C LYS A 74 7.85 4.94 3.31
N LYS A 75 7.77 3.61 3.42
CA LYS A 75 8.92 2.70 3.29
C LYS A 75 8.51 1.40 2.62
N MET A 76 9.30 0.96 1.65
CA MET A 76 9.21 -0.36 1.02
C MET A 76 10.61 -0.98 0.99
N GLY A 77 10.71 -2.30 1.20
CA GLY A 77 11.99 -3.00 1.08
C GLY A 77 12.52 -2.91 -0.35
N LYS A 78 13.84 -2.79 -0.52
CA LYS A 78 14.48 -2.63 -1.84
C LYS A 78 14.15 -3.79 -2.78
N ASP A 79 14.32 -5.02 -2.29
CA ASP A 79 14.01 -6.23 -3.05
C ASP A 79 12.51 -6.33 -3.36
N SER A 80 11.66 -5.92 -2.41
CA SER A 80 10.21 -5.87 -2.63
C SER A 80 9.83 -4.83 -3.68
N PHE A 81 10.50 -3.68 -3.74
CA PHE A 81 10.21 -2.63 -4.71
C PHE A 81 10.45 -3.13 -6.15
N GLU A 82 11.59 -3.79 -6.38
CA GLU A 82 11.93 -4.37 -7.69
C GLU A 82 10.98 -5.52 -8.04
N ILE A 83 10.71 -6.43 -7.10
CA ILE A 83 9.76 -7.55 -7.33
C ILE A 83 8.35 -7.04 -7.65
N ILE A 84 7.82 -6.10 -6.87
CA ILE A 84 6.47 -5.55 -7.05
C ILE A 84 6.35 -4.84 -8.41
N LYS A 85 7.37 -4.08 -8.80
CA LYS A 85 7.37 -3.35 -10.07
C LYS A 85 7.58 -4.26 -11.27
N GLU A 86 8.61 -5.09 -11.26
CA GLU A 86 9.05 -5.84 -12.43
C GLU A 86 8.32 -7.17 -12.62
N LYS A 87 8.00 -7.87 -11.52
CA LYS A 87 7.36 -9.19 -11.60
C LYS A 87 5.85 -9.12 -11.49
N LEU A 88 5.32 -8.16 -10.71
CA LEU A 88 3.90 -8.11 -10.37
C LEU A 88 3.15 -6.97 -11.08
N GLY A 89 3.86 -6.08 -11.80
CA GLY A 89 3.27 -5.02 -12.60
C GLY A 89 2.56 -3.94 -11.77
N ILE A 90 2.92 -3.82 -10.49
CA ILE A 90 2.37 -2.83 -9.56
C ILE A 90 3.34 -1.66 -9.47
N THR A 91 2.85 -0.43 -9.48
CA THR A 91 3.66 0.78 -9.30
C THR A 91 3.84 1.08 -7.81
N PRO A 92 5.03 0.85 -7.23
CA PRO A 92 5.34 1.34 -5.90
C PRO A 92 5.62 2.85 -5.91
N PHE A 93 5.11 3.56 -4.91
CA PHE A 93 5.32 5.00 -4.72
C PHE A 93 5.62 5.33 -3.26
N ILE A 94 6.70 6.07 -3.04
CA ILE A 94 7.11 6.52 -1.71
C ILE A 94 6.63 7.95 -1.47
N THR A 95 5.87 8.15 -0.40
CA THR A 95 5.34 9.46 0.00
C THR A 95 5.91 9.94 1.33
N SER A 96 5.99 11.26 1.53
CA SER A 96 6.24 11.86 2.84
C SER A 96 4.96 12.27 3.57
N LYS A 97 3.80 12.24 2.88
CA LYS A 97 2.51 12.75 3.38
C LYS A 97 2.00 11.93 4.56
N LYS A 98 1.19 12.60 5.38
CA LYS A 98 0.61 12.04 6.59
C LYS A 98 -0.79 11.48 6.33
N ALA A 99 -1.63 12.22 5.61
CA ALA A 99 -2.98 11.78 5.26
C ALA A 99 -2.96 10.92 3.99
N PRO A 100 -3.73 9.81 3.93
CA PRO A 100 -3.81 8.96 2.74
C PRO A 100 -4.25 9.71 1.48
N LEU A 101 -5.25 10.58 1.59
CA LEU A 101 -5.72 11.39 0.46
C LEU A 101 -4.63 12.32 -0.09
N ASP A 102 -3.83 12.93 0.79
CA ASP A 102 -2.71 13.78 0.35
C ASP A 102 -1.62 12.98 -0.33
N ALA A 103 -1.39 11.74 0.10
CA ALA A 103 -0.44 10.83 -0.55
C ALA A 103 -0.90 10.45 -1.97
N VAL A 104 -2.19 10.21 -2.16
CA VAL A 104 -2.79 9.95 -3.48
C VAL A 104 -2.69 11.17 -4.39
N LYS A 105 -2.99 12.37 -3.87
CA LYS A 105 -2.81 13.63 -4.62
C LYS A 105 -1.34 13.84 -5.01
N GLU A 106 -0.41 13.54 -4.11
CA GLU A 106 1.02 13.61 -4.41
C GLU A 106 1.42 12.64 -5.52
N TYR A 107 0.88 11.41 -5.51
CA TYR A 107 1.11 10.44 -6.56
C TYR A 107 0.67 10.97 -7.93
N PHE A 108 -0.57 11.48 -8.05
CA PHE A 108 -1.06 12.02 -9.31
C PHE A 108 -0.30 13.25 -9.79
N ALA A 109 0.20 14.09 -8.89
CA ALA A 109 0.98 15.28 -9.25
C ALA A 109 2.40 14.97 -9.75
N LYS A 110 2.89 13.73 -9.58
CA LYS A 110 4.26 13.31 -9.95
C LYS A 110 4.30 12.25 -11.06
N GLN A 111 3.15 11.85 -11.60
CA GLN A 111 3.06 11.07 -12.84
C GLN A 111 3.25 12.00 -14.05
#